data_AF-A0A426ZP80-F1
#
_entry.id   AF-A0A426ZP80-F1
#
_cell.length_a   1.000
_cell.length_b   1.000
_cell.length_c   1.000
_cell.angle_alpha   90.00
_cell.angle_beta   90.00
_cell.angle_gamma   90.00
#
_symmetry.space_group_name_H-M   'P 1'
#
loop_
_entity.id
_entity.type
_entity.pdbx_description
1 polymer ?
#
loop_
_entity_poly.entity_id
_entity_poly.type
_entity_poly.pdbx_seq_one_letter_code
_entity_poly.pdbx_strand_id
1 'polypeptide(L)'
;VNFTVDIRAMHDEGREAIVSEFSRQVNQICDVRMVNCTIERKHAADAAHCDSELSLQLKQAAHSIMTKMPTKIQGEEPVLMSGAGHDAMAISHLTEVTISCSSD
;
A
#
# COMPACT_ATOMS: atom_id res chain seq x y z
N VAL A 1 17.74 -12.05 20.47
CA VAL A 1 16.93 -10.81 20.35
C VAL A 1 15.76 -11.15 19.47
N ASN A 2 14.55 -10.78 19.87
CA ASN A 2 13.35 -11.01 19.06
C ASN A 2 12.74 -9.65 18.73
N PHE A 3 12.39 -9.45 17.47
CA PHE A 3 11.73 -8.25 17.00
C PHE A 3 10.75 -8.62 15.89
N THR A 4 9.81 -7.72 15.62
CA THR A 4 8.81 -7.86 14.57
C THR A 4 9.03 -6.78 13.52
N VAL A 5 8.67 -7.07 12.27
CA VAL A 5 8.70 -6.12 11.17
C VAL A 5 7.33 -6.12 10.51
N ASP A 6 6.78 -4.93 10.29
CA ASP A 6 5.55 -4.70 9.53
C ASP A 6 5.94 -4.14 8.15
N ILE A 7 5.53 -4.82 7.09
CA ILE A 7 5.81 -4.42 5.70
C ILE A 7 4.48 -4.15 5.01
N ARG A 8 4.29 -2.91 4.58
CA ARG A 8 3.10 -2.44 3.86
C ARG A 8 3.52 -1.80 2.55
N ALA A 9 2.81 -2.12 1.48
CA ALA A 9 2.99 -1.53 0.15
C ALA A 9 1.63 -1.35 -0.53
N MET A 10 1.58 -0.49 -1.55
CA MET A 10 0.37 -0.27 -2.36
C MET A 10 -0.01 -1.50 -3.18
N HIS A 11 0.98 -2.24 -3.66
CA HIS A 11 0.80 -3.38 -4.55
C HIS A 11 1.41 -4.63 -3.94
N ASP A 12 0.73 -5.77 -4.13
CA ASP A 12 1.19 -7.06 -3.63
C ASP A 12 2.56 -7.44 -4.21
N GLU A 13 2.77 -7.20 -5.51
CA GLU A 13 4.06 -7.48 -6.18
C GLU A 13 5.22 -6.72 -5.52
N GLY A 14 5.02 -5.43 -5.25
CA GLY A 14 6.01 -4.60 -4.56
C GLY A 14 6.26 -5.08 -3.14
N ARG A 15 5.20 -5.46 -2.40
CA ARG A 15 5.33 -6.03 -1.05
C ARG A 15 6.16 -7.31 -1.07
N GLU A 16 5.84 -8.26 -1.94
CA GLU A 16 6.54 -9.55 -1.97
C GLU A 16 8.00 -9.40 -2.41
N ALA A 17 8.31 -8.46 -3.32
CA ALA A 17 9.68 -8.11 -3.67
C ALA A 17 10.47 -7.60 -2.45
N ILE A 18 9.86 -6.71 -1.65
CA ILE A 18 10.47 -6.19 -0.40
C ILE A 18 10.66 -7.32 0.61
N VAL A 19 9.67 -8.20 0.81
CA VAL A 19 9.75 -9.33 1.76
C VAL A 19 10.87 -10.29 1.38
N SER A 20 11.00 -10.60 0.08
CA SER A 20 12.06 -11.46 -0.46
C SER A 20 13.45 -10.86 -0.20
N GLU A 21 13.64 -9.59 -0.57
CA GLU A 21 14.92 -8.91 -0.40
C GLU A 21 15.29 -8.71 1.07
N PHE A 22 14.31 -8.35 1.91
CA PHE A 22 14.49 -8.26 3.37
C PHE A 22 14.98 -9.59 3.94
N SER A 23 14.32 -10.69 3.60
CA SER A 23 14.67 -12.02 4.10
C SER A 23 16.08 -12.43 3.65
N ARG A 24 16.42 -12.14 2.40
CA ARG A 24 17.76 -12.38 1.84
C ARG A 24 18.84 -11.62 2.62
N GLN A 25 18.63 -10.32 2.86
CA GLN A 25 19.59 -9.49 3.60
C GLN A 25 19.75 -9.93 5.06
N VAL A 26 18.64 -10.25 5.74
CA VAL A 26 18.69 -10.73 7.13
C VAL A 26 19.50 -12.02 7.23
N ASN A 27 19.21 -13.00 6.37
CA ASN A 27 19.95 -14.27 6.36
C ASN A 27 21.44 -14.05 6.08
N GLN A 28 21.78 -13.21 5.09
CA GLN A 28 23.17 -12.86 4.79
C GLN A 28 23.90 -12.22 5.99
N ILE A 29 23.23 -11.33 6.73
CA ILE A 29 23.80 -10.72 7.94
C ILE A 29 24.00 -11.76 9.05
N CYS A 30 23.07 -12.68 9.21
CA CYS A 30 23.17 -13.76 10.20
C CYS A 30 24.33 -14.71 9.89
N ASP A 31 24.51 -15.07 8.61
CA ASP A 31 25.62 -15.90 8.14
C ASP A 31 26.97 -15.21 8.42
N VAL A 32 27.11 -13.93 8.05
CA VAL A 32 28.34 -13.15 8.28
C VAL A 32 28.66 -13.02 9.78
N ARG A 33 27.63 -12.95 10.63
CA ARG A 33 27.77 -12.83 12.08
C ARG A 33 27.86 -14.18 12.81
N MET A 34 27.73 -15.30 12.10
CA MET A 34 27.71 -16.66 12.66
C MET A 34 26.66 -16.81 13.77
N VAL A 35 25.46 -16.25 13.56
CA VAL A 35 24.34 -16.37 14.49
C VAL A 35 23.17 -17.11 13.83
N ASN A 36 22.46 -17.92 14.62
CA ASN A 36 21.25 -18.58 14.13
C ASN A 36 20.09 -17.56 14.05
N CYS A 37 19.40 -17.54 12.92
CA CYS A 37 18.26 -16.68 12.68
C CYS A 37 17.08 -17.47 12.12
N THR A 38 15.88 -17.04 12.49
CA THR A 38 14.63 -17.60 11.95
C THR A 38 13.71 -16.45 11.61
N ILE A 39 13.14 -16.49 10.42
CA ILE A 39 12.16 -15.53 9.94
C ILE A 39 10.83 -16.26 9.82
N GLU A 40 9.79 -15.72 10.46
CA GLU A 40 8.45 -16.29 10.45
C GLU A 40 7.48 -15.25 9.88
N ARG A 41 6.77 -15.61 8.79
CA ARG A 41 5.70 -14.77 8.24
C ARG A 41 4.40 -15.05 8.99
N LYS A 42 4.01 -14.11 9.86
CA LYS A 42 2.82 -14.26 10.72
C LYS A 42 1.52 -13.78 10.10
N HIS A 43 1.59 -12.83 9.17
CA HIS A 43 0.42 -12.22 8.57
C HIS A 43 0.68 -11.87 7.10
N ALA A 44 -0.37 -11.99 6.29
CA ALA A 44 -0.42 -11.58 4.89
C ALA A 44 -1.85 -11.08 4.63
N ALA A 45 -1.97 -9.82 4.26
CA ALA A 45 -3.22 -9.23 3.76
C ALA A 45 -2.92 -8.65 2.38
N ASP A 46 -3.82 -8.88 1.44
CA ASP A 46 -3.71 -8.39 0.07
C ASP A 46 -3.88 -6.86 0.04
N ALA A 47 -3.35 -6.23 -1.00
CA ALA A 47 -3.58 -4.82 -1.25
C ALA A 47 -5.09 -4.53 -1.38
N ALA A 48 -5.51 -3.33 -0.96
CA ALA A 48 -6.90 -2.92 -1.06
C ALA A 48 -7.34 -2.92 -2.53
N HIS A 49 -8.36 -3.71 -2.85
CA HIS A 49 -8.96 -3.67 -4.18
C HIS A 49 -9.81 -2.41 -4.31
N CYS A 50 -9.39 -1.53 -5.21
CA CYS A 50 -10.09 -0.30 -5.53
C CYS A 50 -10.54 -0.36 -6.99
N ASP A 51 -11.83 -0.11 -7.22
CA ASP A 51 -12.36 -0.05 -8.56
C ASP A 51 -11.70 1.10 -9.34
N SER A 52 -11.26 0.80 -10.56
CA SER A 52 -10.55 1.74 -11.41
C SER A 52 -11.46 2.87 -11.91
N GLU A 53 -12.73 2.59 -12.19
CA GLU A 53 -13.67 3.57 -12.70
C GLU A 53 -14.08 4.56 -11.58
N LEU A 54 -14.45 4.05 -10.41
CA LEU A 54 -14.75 4.88 -9.24
C LEU A 54 -13.55 5.73 -8.81
N SER A 55 -12.34 5.17 -8.86
CA SER A 55 -11.11 5.91 -8.54
C SER A 55 -10.87 7.04 -9.55
N LEU A 56 -11.11 6.80 -10.84
CA LEU A 56 -11.03 7.84 -11.88
C LEU A 56 -12.09 8.92 -11.68
N GLN A 57 -13.34 8.54 -11.39
CA GLN A 57 -14.42 9.48 -11.11
C GLN A 57 -14.11 10.36 -9.89
N LEU A 58 -13.53 9.77 -8.83
CA LEU A 58 -13.08 10.51 -7.64
C LEU A 58 -11.96 11.50 -7.99
N LYS A 59 -10.96 11.08 -8.77
CA LYS A 59 -9.87 11.97 -9.25
C LYS A 59 -10.42 13.14 -10.06
N GLN A 60 -11.38 12.89 -10.95
CA GLN A 60 -12.04 13.93 -11.75
C GLN A 60 -12.85 14.89 -10.89
N ALA A 61 -13.60 14.38 -9.91
CA ALA A 61 -14.39 15.18 -8.99
C ALA A 61 -13.49 16.11 -8.15
N ALA A 62 -12.40 15.59 -7.58
CA ALA A 62 -11.44 16.36 -6.80
C ALA A 62 -10.78 17.47 -7.65
N HIS A 63 -10.29 17.10 -8.85
CA HIS A 63 -9.70 18.05 -9.80
C HIS A 63 -10.68 19.19 -10.17
N SER A 64 -11.96 18.89 -10.34
CA SER A 64 -12.98 19.90 -10.68
C SER A 64 -13.15 20.99 -9.60
N ILE A 65 -12.84 20.67 -8.35
CA ILE A 65 -12.90 21.59 -7.21
C ILE A 65 -11.55 22.30 -7.05
N MET A 66 -10.43 21.59 -7.21
CA MET A 66 -9.09 22.19 -7.15
C MET A 66 -8.93 23.38 -8.10
N THR A 67 -9.45 23.27 -9.33
CA THR A 67 -9.38 24.34 -10.33
C THR A 67 -10.11 25.63 -9.92
N LYS A 68 -11.03 25.55 -8.95
CA LYS A 68 -11.80 26.68 -8.43
C LYS A 68 -11.23 27.25 -7.12
N MET A 69 -10.22 26.60 -6.54
CA MET A 69 -9.59 27.05 -5.29
C MET A 69 -8.72 28.30 -5.54
N PRO A 70 -8.71 29.28 -4.62
CA PRO A 70 -7.91 30.50 -4.77
C PRO A 70 -6.41 30.21 -4.88
N THR A 71 -5.97 29.18 -4.18
CA THR A 71 -4.60 28.67 -4.22
C THR A 71 -4.49 27.67 -5.36
N LYS A 72 -3.96 28.13 -6.49
CA LYS A 72 -3.77 27.30 -7.67
C LYS A 72 -2.62 26.32 -7.43
N ILE A 73 -2.94 25.10 -6.96
CA ILE A 73 -1.99 24.00 -6.93
C ILE A 73 -1.76 23.60 -8.40
N GLN A 74 -0.58 23.90 -8.95
CA GLN A 74 -0.21 23.42 -10.28
C GLN A 74 0.25 21.97 -10.16
N GLY A 75 -0.44 21.04 -10.82
CA GLY A 75 -0.07 19.63 -10.84
C GLY A 75 -1.26 18.68 -10.91
N GLU A 76 -0.95 17.38 -10.86
CA GLU A 76 -1.97 16.35 -10.70
C GLU A 76 -2.56 16.35 -9.29
N GLU A 77 -3.78 15.83 -9.17
CA GLU A 77 -4.41 15.57 -7.88
C GLU A 77 -3.50 14.67 -7.03
N PRO A 78 -3.15 15.07 -5.79
CA PRO A 78 -2.35 14.23 -4.91
C PRO A 78 -3.11 12.95 -4.57
N VAL A 79 -2.47 11.81 -4.82
CA VAL A 79 -2.95 10.51 -4.36
C VAL A 79 -2.26 10.19 -3.04
N LEU A 80 -3.04 9.79 -2.04
CA LEU A 80 -2.53 9.35 -0.75
C LEU A 80 -2.93 7.90 -0.53
N MET A 81 -1.96 7.00 -0.37
CA MET A 81 -2.24 5.63 0.03
C MET A 81 -2.91 5.61 1.41
N SER A 82 -4.05 4.90 1.50
CA SER A 82 -4.64 4.58 2.79
C SER A 82 -3.71 3.68 3.62
N GLY A 83 -3.22 4.19 4.75
CA GLY A 83 -2.36 3.45 5.67
C GLY A 83 -3.13 2.60 6.69
N ALA A 84 -4.45 2.49 6.60
CA ALA A 84 -5.28 1.90 7.66
C ALA A 84 -6.42 1.02 7.13
N GLY A 85 -6.87 0.12 8.02
CA GLY A 85 -8.12 -0.62 7.92
C GLY A 85 -9.34 0.31 7.78
N HIS A 86 -10.12 0.18 6.71
CA HIS A 86 -11.40 0.88 6.52
C HIS A 86 -12.51 -0.13 6.25
N ASP A 87 -13.73 0.15 6.70
CA ASP A 87 -14.89 -0.73 6.50
C ASP A 87 -15.14 -1.04 5.03
N ALA A 88 -14.83 -0.10 4.14
CA ALA A 88 -14.93 -0.30 2.70
C ALA A 88 -14.05 -1.46 2.18
N MET A 89 -12.91 -1.77 2.81
CA MET A 89 -12.11 -2.95 2.45
C MET A 89 -12.79 -4.26 2.84
N ALA A 90 -13.62 -4.26 3.88
CA ALA A 90 -14.34 -5.45 4.29
C ALA A 90 -15.45 -5.82 3.30
N ILE A 91 -15.99 -4.85 2.55
CA ILE A 91 -17.09 -5.04 1.60
C ILE A 91 -16.67 -4.98 0.12
N SER A 92 -15.37 -4.79 -0.18
CA SER A 92 -14.85 -4.66 -1.55
C SER A 92 -15.11 -5.89 -2.42
N HIS A 93 -15.34 -7.05 -1.82
CA HIS A 93 -15.70 -8.29 -2.51
C HIS A 93 -17.21 -8.40 -2.85
N LEU A 94 -18.04 -7.47 -2.33
CA LEU A 94 -19.49 -7.46 -2.53
C LEU A 94 -19.94 -6.38 -3.51
N THR A 95 -19.18 -5.28 -3.59
CA THR A 95 -19.49 -4.11 -4.41
C THR A 95 -18.21 -3.37 -4.77
N GLU A 96 -18.25 -2.66 -5.90
CA GLU A 96 -17.21 -1.71 -6.27
C GLU A 96 -17.04 -0.66 -5.17
N VAL A 97 -15.79 -0.44 -4.74
CA VAL A 97 -15.42 0.55 -3.74
C VAL A 97 -14.16 1.29 -4.18
N THR A 98 -13.95 2.50 -3.69
CA THR A 98 -12.67 3.21 -3.81
C THR A 98 -12.30 3.81 -2.46
N ILE A 99 -11.02 3.67 -2.07
CA ILE A 99 -10.47 4.13 -0.79
C ILE A 99 -9.05 4.64 -1.05
N SER A 100 -8.91 5.91 -1.42
CA SER A 100 -7.60 6.58 -1.62
C SER A 100 -6.49 5.64 -2.15
N CYS A 101 -6.77 4.99 -3.27
CA CYS A 101 -5.85 4.11 -3.97
C CYS A 101 -5.24 4.86 -5.16
N SER A 102 -3.99 4.55 -5.51
CA SER A 102 -3.46 4.98 -6.80
C SER A 102 -4.16 4.23 -7.92
N SER A 103 -4.61 4.95 -8.94
CA SER A 103 -4.94 4.36 -10.24
C SER A 103 -3.64 3.84 -10.85
N ASP A 104 -3.62 2.57 -11.24
CA ASP A 104 -2.55 2.01 -12.07
C ASP A 104 -2.53 2.65 -13.48
#